data_AF-A0A7S3XPT7-F1
#
_entry.id   AF-A0A7S3XPT7-F1
#
_cell.length_a   1.000
_cell.length_b   1.000
_cell.length_c   1.000
_cell.angle_alpha   90.00
_cell.angle_beta   90.00
_cell.angle_gamma   90.00
#
_symmetry.space_group_name_H-M   'P 1'
#
loop_
_entity.id
_entity.type
_entity.pdbx_description
1 polymer ?
#
loop_
_entity_poly.entity_id
_entity_poly.type
_entity_poly.pdbx_seq_one_letter_code
_entity_poly.pdbx_strand_id
1 'polypeptide(L)'
;GGRRGHLVANDRSSGRGFRLRATLAAYLPRGTLSPGGAVATTRHDATRWHLYESSAYDKILLDAPCSSERHVLCSNSKEHLAQWSPSRTKRLASQQKALLYSAAALLRP
;
A
#
# COMPACT_ATOMS: atom_id res chain seq x y z
N GLY A 1 -13.21 28.66 -0.49
CA GLY A 1 -13.06 27.48 -1.36
C GLY A 1 -12.09 26.52 -0.73
N GLY A 2 -12.52 25.32 -0.35
CA GLY A 2 -11.65 24.33 0.29
C GLY A 2 -10.64 23.77 -0.71
N ARG A 3 -9.37 23.62 -0.32
CA ARG A 3 -8.36 22.95 -1.14
C ARG A 3 -8.85 21.54 -1.46
N ARG A 4 -9.00 21.22 -2.75
CA ARG A 4 -9.24 19.85 -3.20
C ARG A 4 -7.92 19.09 -3.16
N GLY A 5 -7.88 18.00 -2.39
CA GLY A 5 -6.77 17.06 -2.39
C GLY A 5 -7.03 15.88 -3.32
N HIS A 6 -5.98 15.15 -3.66
CA HIS A 6 -6.05 13.89 -4.41
C HIS A 6 -5.41 12.76 -3.59
N LEU A 7 -5.99 11.57 -3.64
CA LEU A 7 -5.48 10.37 -2.98
C LEU A 7 -5.26 9.27 -4.00
N VAL A 8 -4.07 8.68 -4.00
CA VAL A 8 -3.78 7.43 -4.71
C VAL A 8 -3.65 6.31 -3.69
N ALA A 9 -4.56 5.33 -3.77
CA ALA A 9 -4.56 4.16 -2.91
C ALA A 9 -4.08 2.93 -3.71
N ASN A 10 -2.87 2.46 -3.42
CA ASN A 10 -2.23 1.38 -4.18
C ASN A 10 -2.16 0.08 -3.38
N ASP A 11 -2.58 -1.04 -3.98
CA ASP A 11 -2.25 -2.38 -3.48
C ASP A 11 -1.94 -3.32 -4.65
N ARG A 12 -0.70 -3.84 -4.70
CA ARG A 12 -0.24 -4.73 -5.77
C ARG A 12 -1.05 -6.02 -5.88
N SER A 13 -1.59 -6.53 -4.77
CA SER A 13 -2.38 -7.77 -4.78
C SER A 13 -3.73 -7.51 -5.44
N SER A 14 -4.08 -8.31 -6.46
CA SER A 14 -5.38 -8.22 -7.13
C SER A 14 -6.53 -8.35 -6.13
N GLY A 15 -6.53 -9.41 -5.32
CA GLY A 15 -7.57 -9.70 -4.34
C GLY A 15 -7.71 -8.60 -3.28
N ARG A 16 -6.60 -8.08 -2.75
CA ARG A 16 -6.65 -6.97 -1.77
C ARG A 16 -7.06 -5.66 -2.42
N GLY A 17 -6.56 -5.35 -3.62
CA GLY A 17 -6.94 -4.16 -4.38
C GLY A 17 -8.44 -4.10 -4.71
N PHE A 18 -9.06 -5.24 -5.03
CA PHE A 18 -10.51 -5.31 -5.21
C PHE A 18 -11.26 -5.01 -3.91
N ARG A 19 -10.83 -5.59 -2.78
CA ARG A 19 -11.44 -5.30 -1.47
C ARG A 19 -11.25 -3.84 -1.08
N LEU A 20 -10.07 -3.27 -1.29
CA LEU A 20 -9.79 -1.85 -1.04
C LEU A 20 -10.76 -0.96 -1.82
N ARG A 21 -10.93 -1.20 -3.13
CA ARG A 21 -11.87 -0.44 -3.96
C ARG A 21 -13.31 -0.58 -3.48
N ALA A 22 -13.73 -1.79 -3.11
CA ALA A 22 -15.07 -2.03 -2.58
C ALA A 22 -15.30 -1.27 -1.26
N THR A 23 -14.33 -1.32 -0.33
CA THR A 23 -14.38 -0.55 0.92
C THR A 23 -14.47 0.95 0.63
N LEU A 24 -13.60 1.49 -0.22
CA LEU A 24 -13.66 2.92 -0.56
C LEU A 24 -15.01 3.30 -1.17
N ALA A 25 -15.59 2.47 -2.04
CA ALA A 25 -16.89 2.74 -2.65
C ALA A 25 -18.06 2.71 -1.64
N ALA A 26 -17.95 1.92 -0.57
CA ALA A 26 -18.97 1.83 0.46
C ALA A 26 -18.96 3.03 1.41
N TYR A 27 -17.79 3.64 1.66
CA TYR A 27 -17.62 4.70 2.66
C TYR A 27 -17.45 6.11 2.07
N LEU A 28 -17.09 6.24 0.79
CA LEU A 28 -16.90 7.55 0.14
C LEU A 28 -18.17 8.00 -0.61
N PRO A 29 -18.39 9.33 -0.72
CA PRO A 29 -19.47 9.86 -1.54
C PRO A 29 -19.43 9.37 -2.99
N ARG A 30 -20.60 9.27 -3.62
CA ARG A 30 -20.71 8.91 -5.04
C ARG A 30 -19.93 9.92 -5.89
N GLY A 31 -19.24 9.42 -6.91
CA GLY A 31 -18.43 10.25 -7.81
C GLY A 31 -16.98 10.46 -7.34
N THR A 32 -16.65 10.21 -6.08
CA THR A 32 -15.27 10.38 -5.57
C THR A 32 -14.27 9.45 -6.25
N LEU A 33 -14.71 8.23 -6.62
CA LEU A 33 -13.91 7.19 -7.30
C LEU A 33 -14.10 7.18 -8.83
N SER A 34 -14.87 8.10 -9.39
CA SER A 34 -15.04 8.19 -10.85
C SER A 34 -13.72 8.58 -11.52
N PRO A 35 -13.52 8.29 -12.82
CA PRO A 35 -12.37 8.78 -13.56
C PRO A 35 -12.22 10.30 -13.41
N GLY A 36 -11.02 10.77 -13.02
CA GLY A 36 -10.77 12.19 -12.71
C GLY A 36 -11.30 12.68 -11.35
N GLY A 37 -11.83 11.76 -10.54
CA GLY A 37 -12.27 12.03 -9.17
C GLY A 37 -11.10 12.27 -8.20
N ALA A 38 -11.42 12.55 -6.94
CA ALA A 38 -10.42 12.87 -5.92
C ALA A 38 -9.65 11.64 -5.40
N VAL A 39 -10.13 10.41 -5.66
CA VAL A 39 -9.50 9.18 -5.20
C VAL A 39 -9.31 8.20 -6.37
N ALA A 40 -8.07 7.76 -6.58
CA ALA A 40 -7.72 6.73 -7.53
C ALA A 40 -7.23 5.46 -6.82
N THR A 41 -7.59 4.28 -7.33
CA THR A 41 -7.05 3.00 -6.86
C THR A 41 -6.12 2.40 -7.90
N THR A 42 -4.91 2.00 -7.53
CA THR A 42 -3.92 1.41 -8.43
C THR A 42 -3.39 0.08 -7.88
N ARG A 43 -2.64 -0.67 -8.72
CA ARG A 43 -2.08 -1.99 -8.36
C ARG A 43 -0.62 -2.15 -8.81
N HIS A 44 0.13 -1.05 -8.80
CA HIS A 44 1.51 -1.01 -9.25
C HIS A 44 2.47 -1.65 -8.23
N ASP A 45 3.61 -2.11 -8.73
CA ASP A 45 4.73 -2.46 -7.86
C ASP A 45 5.37 -1.19 -7.31
N ALA A 46 4.98 -0.84 -6.08
CA ALA A 46 5.43 0.39 -5.43
C ALA A 46 6.94 0.43 -5.20
N THR A 47 7.66 -0.70 -5.23
CA THR A 47 9.13 -0.72 -5.13
C THR A 47 9.82 -0.04 -6.32
N ARG A 48 9.09 0.12 -7.43
CA ARG A 48 9.59 0.70 -8.69
C ARG A 48 8.87 1.99 -9.07
N TRP A 49 7.99 2.52 -8.22
CA TRP A 49 7.18 3.69 -8.56
C TRP A 49 8.02 4.93 -8.86
N HIS A 50 9.10 5.13 -8.10
CA HIS A 50 10.05 6.22 -8.33
C HIS A 50 10.68 6.27 -9.74
N LEU A 51 10.55 5.20 -10.54
CA LEU A 51 10.99 5.17 -11.94
C LEU A 51 9.99 5.85 -12.90
N TYR A 52 8.74 6.04 -12.46
CA TYR A 52 7.66 6.61 -13.26
C TYR A 52 7.29 8.02 -12.81
N GLU A 53 7.45 8.31 -11.52
CA GLU A 53 7.13 9.60 -10.89
C GLU A 53 8.22 9.96 -9.87
N SER A 54 8.42 11.24 -9.62
CA SER A 54 9.29 11.76 -8.55
C SER A 54 8.70 13.05 -7.98
N SER A 55 8.92 13.32 -6.69
CA SER A 55 8.40 14.52 -6.01
C SER A 55 6.91 14.80 -6.28
N ALA A 56 6.12 13.74 -6.37
CA ALA A 56 4.72 13.80 -6.81
C ALA A 56 3.74 14.05 -5.67
N TYR A 57 4.09 13.63 -4.43
CA TYR A 57 3.16 13.61 -3.30
C TYR A 57 3.64 14.51 -2.16
N ASP A 58 2.71 15.24 -1.54
CA ASP A 58 2.99 16.04 -0.34
C ASP A 58 3.06 15.18 0.93
N LYS A 59 2.37 14.02 0.91
CA LYS A 59 2.33 13.06 2.03
C LYS A 59 2.21 11.64 1.49
N ILE A 60 2.90 10.71 2.15
CA ILE A 60 2.86 9.29 1.81
C ILE A 60 2.68 8.48 3.10
N LEU A 61 1.74 7.54 3.08
CA LEU A 61 1.62 6.49 4.08
C LEU A 61 2.11 5.18 3.46
N LEU A 62 3.18 4.61 4.02
CA LEU A 62 3.70 3.31 3.62
C LEU A 62 3.35 2.26 4.68
N ASP A 63 2.23 1.55 4.47
CA ASP A 63 1.91 0.34 5.22
C ASP A 63 2.58 -0.87 4.54
N ALA A 64 3.80 -1.18 4.98
CA ALA A 64 4.63 -2.16 4.31
C ALA A 64 4.29 -3.60 4.75
N PRO A 65 4.36 -4.60 3.83
CA PRO A 65 4.19 -6.00 4.20
C PRO A 65 5.25 -6.38 5.25
N CYS A 66 4.81 -6.95 6.36
CA CYS A 66 5.67 -7.36 7.48
C CYS A 66 5.45 -8.83 7.84
N SER A 67 6.29 -9.36 8.73
CA SER A 67 6.17 -10.75 9.19
C SER A 67 4.90 -10.99 10.02
N SER A 68 4.20 -9.92 10.45
CA SER A 68 2.95 -9.98 11.21
C SER A 68 3.04 -10.88 12.43
N GLU A 69 4.20 -10.89 13.10
CA GLU A 69 4.54 -11.87 14.15
C GLU A 69 3.53 -11.93 15.28
N ARG A 70 2.98 -10.79 15.72
CA ARG A 70 1.87 -10.77 16.68
C ARG A 70 0.67 -11.56 16.18
N HIS A 71 0.28 -11.40 14.91
CA HIS A 71 -0.81 -12.17 14.34
C HIS A 71 -0.47 -13.65 14.24
N VAL A 72 0.76 -14.00 13.84
CA VAL A 72 1.23 -15.40 13.79
C VAL A 72 1.14 -16.07 15.17
N LEU A 73 1.59 -15.36 16.22
CA LEU A 73 1.59 -15.87 17.60
C LEU A 73 0.20 -15.91 18.24
N CYS A 74 -0.64 -14.90 18.02
CA CYS A 74 -1.94 -14.79 18.67
C CYS A 74 -3.08 -15.51 17.94
N SER A 75 -2.96 -15.77 16.64
CA SER A 75 -4.04 -16.41 15.86
C SER A 75 -4.09 -17.92 16.00
N ASN A 76 -3.05 -18.57 16.57
CA ASN A 76 -2.87 -20.03 16.59
C ASN A 76 -3.06 -20.69 15.21
N SER A 77 -2.92 -19.94 14.12
CA SER A 77 -3.07 -20.48 12.77
C SER A 77 -1.84 -21.32 12.42
N LYS A 78 -2.07 -22.62 12.27
CA LYS A 78 -1.05 -23.58 11.83
C LYS A 78 -0.48 -23.18 10.46
N GLU A 79 -1.30 -22.60 9.60
CA GLU A 79 -0.90 -22.13 8.27
C GLU A 79 0.08 -20.95 8.34
N HIS A 80 -0.21 -19.96 9.19
CA HIS A 80 0.64 -18.79 9.36
C HIS A 80 1.96 -19.14 10.06
N LEU A 81 1.94 -20.05 11.04
CA LEU A 81 3.14 -20.57 11.69
C LEU A 81 4.01 -21.38 10.74
N ALA A 82 3.42 -22.28 9.94
CA ALA A 82 4.16 -23.08 8.95
C ALA A 82 4.83 -22.21 7.87
N GLN A 83 4.26 -21.04 7.59
CA GLN A 83 4.79 -20.09 6.62
C GLN A 83 5.84 -19.12 7.20
N TRP A 84 5.97 -19.05 8.52
CA TRP A 84 6.96 -18.19 9.16
C TRP A 84 8.34 -18.82 9.09
N SER A 85 9.34 -18.04 8.73
CA SER A 85 10.74 -18.46 8.75
C SER A 85 11.67 -17.25 8.82
N PRO A 86 12.89 -17.41 9.35
CA PRO A 86 13.90 -16.34 9.33
C PRO A 86 14.20 -15.82 7.91
N SER A 87 14.21 -16.72 6.91
CA SER A 87 14.42 -16.35 5.50
C SER A 87 13.30 -15.48 4.95
N ARG A 88 12.04 -15.76 5.32
CA ARG A 88 10.89 -14.93 4.95
C ARG A 88 10.99 -13.54 5.58
N THR A 89 11.35 -13.44 6.87
CA THR A 89 11.53 -12.16 7.54
C THR A 89 12.64 -11.33 6.88
N LYS A 90 13.78 -11.94 6.53
CA LYS A 90 14.86 -11.25 5.80
C LYS A 90 14.41 -10.73 4.44
N ARG A 91 13.65 -11.54 3.68
CA ARG A 91 13.07 -11.12 2.39
C ARG A 91 12.11 -9.95 2.56
N LEU A 92 11.25 -9.98 3.57
CA LEU A 92 10.32 -8.89 3.87
C LEU A 92 11.06 -7.61 4.24
N ALA A 93 12.12 -7.69 5.06
CA ALA A 93 12.96 -6.54 5.39
C ALA A 93 13.60 -5.91 4.13
N SER A 94 14.13 -6.72 3.22
CA SER A 94 14.65 -6.22 1.93
C SER A 94 13.56 -5.53 1.10
N GLN A 95 12.36 -6.11 1.06
CA GLN A 95 11.23 -5.51 0.33
C GLN A 95 10.76 -4.19 0.98
N GLN A 96 10.67 -4.12 2.31
CA GLN A 96 10.33 -2.92 3.06
C GLN A 96 11.32 -1.79 2.79
N LYS A 97 12.63 -2.11 2.76
CA LYS A 97 13.68 -1.15 2.41
C LYS A 97 13.49 -0.59 1.00
N ALA A 98 13.21 -1.43 0.01
CA ALA A 98 12.95 -1.00 -1.36
C ALA A 98 11.69 -0.10 -1.47
N LEU A 99 10.62 -0.46 -0.76
CA LEU A 99 9.41 0.37 -0.69
C LEU A 99 9.70 1.74 -0.07
N LEU A 100 10.47 1.78 1.01
CA LEU A 100 10.81 3.02 1.71
C LEU A 100 11.62 3.98 0.82
N TYR A 101 12.63 3.48 0.11
CA TYR A 101 13.38 4.32 -0.83
C TYR A 101 12.51 4.87 -1.95
N SER A 102 11.66 4.02 -2.52
CA SER A 102 10.72 4.45 -3.56
C SER A 102 9.77 5.53 -3.04
N ALA A 103 9.23 5.35 -1.83
CA ALA A 103 8.37 6.35 -1.19
C ALA A 103 9.11 7.67 -0.93
N ALA A 104 10.35 7.61 -0.44
CA ALA A 104 11.15 8.81 -0.18
C ALA A 104 11.41 9.62 -1.46
N ALA A 105 11.66 8.95 -2.59
CA ALA A 105 11.86 9.62 -3.89
C ALA A 105 10.57 10.23 -4.47
N LEU A 106 9.40 9.74 -4.06
CA LEU A 106 8.09 10.26 -4.47
C LEU A 106 7.63 11.45 -3.62
N LEU A 107 8.20 11.63 -2.42
CA LEU A 107 7.85 12.70 -1.51
C LEU A 107 8.46 14.02 -1.98
N ARG A 108 7.67 15.09 -1.94
CA ARG A 108 8.17 16.45 -2.21
C ARG A 108 9.14 16.90 -1.10
N PRO A 109 10.16 17.71 -1.43
CA PRO A 109 11.05 18.32 -0.44
C PRO A 109 10.32 19.18 0.59
#